data_AF-A0A2V5PM90-F1
#
_entry.id   AF-A0A2V5PM90-F1
#
_cell.length_a   1.000
_cell.length_b   1.000
_cell.length_c   1.000
_cell.angle_alpha   90.00
_cell.angle_beta   90.00
_cell.angle_gamma   90.00
#
_symmetry.space_group_name_H-M   'P 1'
#
loop_
_entity.id
_entity.type
_entity.pdbx_description
1 polymer ?
#
loop_
_entity_poly.entity_id
_entity_poly.type
_entity_poly.pdbx_seq_one_letter_code
_entity_poly.pdbx_strand_id
1 'polypeptide(L)'
;MVAFEPPVLMNLNLAHALLVAAEGKPYGVLKVRCGDLVREVEQMAAAGLVEASLENVDNEAYAVINRVTDSGHSFLRAFKDQSPPLAELVSNEH
;
A
#
# COMPACT_ATOMS: atom_id res chain seq x y z
N MET A 1 -31.65 1.85 -9.04
CA MET A 1 -30.52 2.79 -9.00
C MET A 1 -29.35 2.05 -8.40
N VAL A 2 -28.36 1.66 -9.20
CA VAL A 2 -27.10 1.13 -8.69
C VAL A 2 -26.23 2.37 -8.47
N ALA A 3 -25.89 2.66 -7.21
CA ALA A 3 -24.92 3.71 -6.92
C ALA A 3 -23.60 3.28 -7.56
N PHE A 4 -23.18 4.00 -8.59
CA PHE A 4 -21.84 3.88 -9.14
C PHE A 4 -20.96 4.64 -8.15
N GLU A 5 -20.59 3.98 -7.06
CA GLU A 5 -19.49 4.44 -6.20
C GLU A 5 -18.30 4.62 -7.15
N PRO A 6 -17.76 5.84 -7.34
CA PRO A 6 -16.57 6.01 -8.15
C PRO A 6 -15.50 5.08 -7.59
N PRO A 7 -14.66 4.45 -8.43
CA PRO A 7 -13.59 3.61 -7.94
C PRO A 7 -12.80 4.44 -6.94
N VAL A 8 -12.85 4.03 -5.67
CA VAL A 8 -12.16 4.70 -4.58
C VAL A 8 -10.70 4.70 -4.97
N LEU A 9 -10.19 5.88 -5.32
CA LEU A 9 -8.87 6.00 -5.90
C LEU A 9 -7.85 5.61 -4.82
N MET A 10 -7.17 4.49 -5.04
CA MET A 10 -6.14 3.97 -4.13
C MET A 10 -5.06 5.03 -3.92
N ASN A 11 -4.69 5.29 -2.67
CA ASN A 11 -3.62 6.21 -2.36
C ASN A 11 -2.28 5.50 -2.60
N LEU A 12 -1.74 5.63 -3.81
CA LEU A 12 -0.52 4.94 -4.25
C LEU A 12 0.69 5.18 -3.33
N ASN A 13 0.81 6.38 -2.74
CA ASN A 13 1.88 6.67 -1.78
C ASN A 13 1.71 5.86 -0.50
N LEU A 14 0.47 5.74 -0.02
CA LEU A 14 0.16 4.97 1.17
C LEU A 14 0.30 3.47 0.92
N ALA A 15 -0.18 2.98 -0.22
CA ALA A 15 -0.02 1.59 -0.65
C ALA A 15 1.47 1.20 -0.77
N HIS A 16 2.29 2.07 -1.37
CA HIS A 16 3.74 1.86 -1.46
C HIS A 16 4.38 1.79 -0.07
N ALA A 17 4.04 2.72 0.84
CA ALA A 17 4.56 2.70 2.21
C ALA A 17 4.18 1.43 2.97
N LEU A 18 2.94 0.96 2.82
CA LEU A 18 2.44 -0.28 3.44
C LEU A 18 3.14 -1.52 2.86
N LEU A 19 3.37 -1.57 1.55
CA LEU A 19 4.10 -2.65 0.89
C LEU A 19 5.56 -2.71 1.35
N VAL A 20 6.25 -1.57 1.43
CA VAL A 20 7.64 -1.51 1.95
C VAL A 20 7.70 -1.95 3.41
N ALA A 21 6.74 -1.50 4.24
CA ALA A 21 6.68 -1.90 5.64
C ALA A 21 6.38 -3.40 5.82
N ALA A 22 5.59 -3.99 4.92
CA ALA A 22 5.31 -5.44 4.91
C ALA A 22 6.50 -6.26 4.39
N GLU A 23 7.19 -5.81 3.32
CA GLU A 23 8.41 -6.47 2.79
C GLU A 23 9.51 -6.55 3.85
N GLY A 24 9.66 -5.50 4.67
CA GLY A 24 10.62 -5.46 5.77
C GLY A 24 10.39 -6.50 6.87
N LYS A 25 9.31 -7.29 6.80
CA LYS A 25 8.97 -8.34 7.78
C LYS A 25 8.88 -9.72 7.10
N PRO A 26 10.02 -10.36 6.77
CA PRO A 26 10.05 -11.62 6.00
C PRO A 26 9.34 -12.81 6.66
N TYR A 27 9.07 -12.75 7.97
CA TYR A 27 8.34 -13.79 8.72
C TYR A 27 7.23 -13.20 9.61
N GLY A 28 6.88 -11.92 9.41
CA GLY A 28 6.01 -11.18 10.31
C GLY A 28 4.83 -10.56 9.58
N VAL A 29 3.68 -10.52 10.24
CA VAL A 29 2.52 -9.81 9.73
C VAL A 29 2.63 -8.31 10.02
N LEU A 30 2.08 -7.48 9.13
CA LEU A 30 1.92 -6.04 9.38
C LEU A 30 0.48 -5.78 9.82
N LYS A 31 0.29 -5.54 11.12
CA LYS A 31 -0.98 -5.09 11.68
C LYS A 31 -1.06 -3.57 11.61
N VAL A 32 -2.10 -3.06 10.96
CA VAL A 32 -2.42 -1.64 10.90
C VAL A 32 -3.70 -1.34 11.67
N ARG A 33 -3.74 -0.14 12.24
CA ARG A 33 -4.85 0.40 13.03
C ARG A 33 -5.09 1.82 12.53
N CYS A 34 -6.34 2.18 12.27
CA CYS A 34 -6.84 3.46 11.72
C CYS A 34 -7.69 3.20 10.48
N GLY A 35 -8.88 3.81 10.41
CA GLY A 35 -9.83 3.61 9.31
C GLY A 35 -9.24 3.85 7.92
N ASP A 36 -8.42 4.89 7.76
CA ASP A 36 -7.77 5.20 6.47
C ASP A 36 -6.77 4.12 6.04
N LEU A 37 -5.98 3.60 6.99
CA LEU A 37 -5.01 2.53 6.72
C LEU A 37 -5.71 1.21 6.43
N VAL A 38 -6.76 0.89 7.18
CA VAL A 38 -7.55 -0.33 7.00
C VAL A 38 -8.23 -0.32 5.63
N ARG A 39 -8.84 0.81 5.26
CA ARG A 39 -9.44 0.99 3.94
C ARG A 39 -8.41 0.83 2.83
N GLU A 40 -7.21 1.37 3.00
CA GLU A 40 -6.16 1.21 2.00
C GLU A 40 -5.73 -0.25 1.86
N VAL A 41 -5.55 -0.97 2.97
CA VAL A 41 -5.21 -2.41 2.94
C VAL A 41 -6.32 -3.23 2.27
N GLU A 42 -7.59 -2.89 2.48
CA GLU A 42 -8.72 -3.50 1.78
C GLU A 42 -8.64 -3.28 0.26
N GLN A 43 -8.35 -2.05 -0.19
CA GLN A 43 -8.16 -1.76 -1.61
C GLN A 43 -6.94 -2.51 -2.20
N MET A 44 -5.84 -2.59 -1.46
CA MET A 44 -4.64 -3.33 -1.86
C MET A 44 -4.93 -4.84 -1.98
N ALA A 45 -5.73 -5.40 -1.08
CA ALA A 45 -6.16 -6.79 -1.14
C ALA A 45 -7.09 -7.04 -2.33
N ALA A 46 -8.05 -6.14 -2.58
CA ALA A 46 -8.94 -6.19 -3.74
C ALA A 46 -8.19 -6.10 -5.07
N ALA A 47 -7.09 -5.34 -5.11
CA ALA A 47 -6.19 -5.24 -6.26
C ALA A 47 -5.18 -6.40 -6.36
N GLY A 48 -5.20 -7.35 -5.41
CA GLY A 48 -4.31 -8.51 -5.39
C GLY A 48 -2.85 -8.18 -5.09
N LEU A 49 -2.55 -7.04 -4.48
CA LEU A 49 -1.18 -6.63 -4.10
C LEU A 49 -0.71 -7.31 -2.79
N VAL A 50 -1.65 -7.64 -1.92
CA VAL A 50 -1.41 -8.29 -0.63
C VAL A 50 -2.46 -9.33 -0.32
N GLU A 51 -2.09 -10.31 0.51
CA GLU A 51 -3.04 -11.15 1.23
C GLU A 51 -3.25 -10.55 2.62
N ALA A 52 -4.47 -10.11 2.93
CA ALA A 52 -4.78 -9.45 4.18
C ALA A 52 -6.05 -10.02 4.85
N SER A 53 -6.04 -9.98 6.19
CA SER A 53 -7.21 -10.27 7.03
C SER A 53 -7.76 -8.97 7.60
N LEU A 54 -9.07 -8.77 7.52
CA LEU A 54 -9.78 -7.62 8.07
C LEU A 54 -10.57 -8.08 9.31
N GLU A 55 -10.38 -7.40 10.43
CA GLU A 55 -11.04 -7.71 11.70
C GLU A 55 -11.61 -6.44 12.34
N ASN A 56 -12.79 -6.56 12.94
CA ASN A 56 -13.37 -5.51 13.77
C ASN A 56 -13.43 -6.02 15.21
N VAL A 57 -12.68 -5.42 16.12
CA VAL A 57 -12.64 -5.77 17.55
C VAL A 57 -12.93 -4.52 18.35
N ASP A 58 -13.89 -4.58 19.28
CA ASP A 58 -14.26 -3.47 20.18
C ASP A 58 -14.56 -2.13 19.47
N ASN A 59 -15.29 -2.19 18.34
CA ASN A 59 -15.57 -1.04 17.46
C ASN A 59 -14.35 -0.39 16.79
N GLU A 60 -13.18 -1.01 16.87
CA GLU A 60 -12.00 -0.60 16.12
C GLU A 60 -11.75 -1.56 14.94
N ALA A 61 -11.61 -0.98 13.75
CA ALA A 61 -11.25 -1.72 12.55
C ALA A 61 -9.73 -1.92 12.49
N TYR A 62 -9.32 -3.13 12.15
CA TYR A 62 -7.93 -3.53 11.99
C TYR A 62 -7.74 -4.32 10.69
N ALA A 63 -6.57 -4.16 10.09
CA ALA A 63 -6.14 -4.98 8.97
C ALA A 63 -4.78 -5.60 9.28
N VAL A 64 -4.61 -6.85 8.87
CA VAL A 64 -3.37 -7.60 9.02
C VAL A 64 -2.92 -8.02 7.63
N ILE A 65 -1.84 -7.44 7.14
CA ILE A 65 -1.18 -7.92 5.93
C ILE A 65 -0.36 -9.15 6.31
N ASN A 66 -0.78 -10.31 5.79
CA ASN A 66 -0.13 -11.59 6.03
C ASN A 66 1.05 -11.82 5.09
N ARG A 67 0.90 -11.39 3.83
CA ARG A 67 1.89 -11.58 2.79
C ARG A 67 1.76 -10.53 1.69
N VAL A 68 2.89 -10.13 1.10
CA VAL A 68 2.93 -9.38 -0.17
C VAL A 68 2.89 -10.38 -1.32
N THR A 69 2.01 -10.18 -2.30
CA THR A 69 1.91 -11.10 -3.46
C THR A 69 2.97 -10.79 -4.51
N ASP A 70 3.10 -11.64 -5.52
CA ASP A 70 3.99 -11.40 -6.67
C ASP A 70 3.62 -10.09 -7.41
N SER A 71 2.33 -9.77 -7.48
CA SER A 71 1.85 -8.49 -8.02
C SER A 71 2.26 -7.30 -7.15
N GLY A 72 2.19 -7.44 -5.82
CA GLY A 72 2.70 -6.43 -4.89
C GLY A 72 4.20 -6.20 -5.00
N HIS A 73 4.98 -7.27 -5.18
CA HIS A 73 6.43 -7.17 -5.44
C HIS A 73 6.72 -6.52 -6.80
N SER A 74 5.93 -6.82 -7.83
CA SER A 74 6.05 -6.19 -9.16
C SER A 74 5.72 -4.70 -9.08
N PHE A 75 4.69 -4.33 -8.33
CA PHE A 75 4.36 -2.94 -8.01
C PHE A 75 5.53 -2.24 -7.32
N LEU A 76 6.10 -2.82 -6.26
CA LEU A 76 7.28 -2.26 -5.59
C LEU A 76 8.47 -2.04 -6.53
N ARG A 77 8.71 -2.95 -7.48
CA ARG A 77 9.78 -2.79 -8.46
C ARG A 77 9.52 -1.63 -9.42
N ALA A 78 8.29 -1.46 -9.89
CA ALA A 78 7.92 -0.33 -10.75
C ALA A 78 8.19 1.04 -10.09
N PHE A 79 8.08 1.13 -8.76
CA PHE A 79 8.43 2.35 -8.00
C PHE A 79 9.93 2.51 -7.76
N LYS A 80 10.71 1.42 -7.70
CA LYS A 80 12.19 1.47 -7.62
C LYS A 80 12.83 1.87 -8.96
N ASP A 81 12.22 1.44 -10.07
CA ASP A 81 12.68 1.76 -11.43
C ASP A 81 12.23 3.15 -11.89
N GLN A 82 11.33 3.80 -11.15
CA GLN A 82 11.15 5.25 -11.22
C GLN A 82 12.34 5.91 -10.53
N SER A 83 13.43 6.13 -11.29
CA SER A 83 14.40 7.17 -10.95
C SER A 83 13.64 8.42 -10.50
N PRO A 84 14.01 9.08 -9.38
CA PRO A 84 13.37 10.32 -8.97
C PRO A 84 13.33 11.27 -10.18
N PRO A 85 12.24 12.01 -10.41
CA PRO A 85 12.22 13.00 -11.48
C PRO A 85 13.35 13.99 -11.21
N LEU A 86 14.43 13.81 -11.97
CA LEU A 86 15.63 14.61 -12.12
C LEU A 86 16.04 15.42 -10.88
N ALA A 87 17.15 14.99 -10.28
CA ALA A 87 18.12 15.89 -9.67
C ALA A 87 18.70 16.88 -10.71
N GLU A 88 17.84 17.70 -11.34
CA GLU A 88 18.19 18.82 -12.24
C GLU A 88 18.09 20.18 -11.55
N LEU A 89 18.21 20.23 -10.23
CA LEU A 89 18.47 21.45 -9.46
C LEU A 89 19.36 21.00 -8.29
N VAL A 90 20.68 21.18 -8.24
CA VAL A 90 21.48 22.36 -8.55
C VAL A 90 22.93 21.92 -8.82
N SER A 91 23.31 21.80 -10.09
CA SER A 91 24.69 22.08 -10.53
C SER A 91 24.62 23.31 -11.43
N ASN A 92 24.30 24.45 -10.82
CA ASN A 92 24.73 25.71 -11.41
C ASN A 92 26.18 25.91 -10.97
N GLU A 93 27.07 25.70 -11.93
CA GLU A 93 28.45 26.15 -11.90
C GLU A 93 28.49 27.65 -11.60
N HIS A 94 29.33 28.06 -10.65
CA HIS A 94 30.24 29.22 -10.72
C HIS A 94 31.26 29.14 -9.58
#